data_AF-A0A2D0W5X5-F1
#
_entry.id   AF-A0A2D0W5X5-F1
#
_cell.length_a   1.000
_cell.length_b   1.000
_cell.length_c   1.000
_cell.angle_alpha   90.00
_cell.angle_beta   90.00
_cell.angle_gamma   90.00
#
_symmetry.space_group_name_H-M   'P 1'
#
loop_
_entity.id
_entity.type
_entity.pdbx_description
1 polymer ?
#
loop_
_entity_poly.entity_id
_entity_poly.type
_entity_poly.pdbx_seq_one_letter_code
_entity_poly.pdbx_strand_id
1 'polypeptide(L)'
;MNNINMNKYKNNKLQIINKINYWMLQMYNYNHNNEINMMMMTNMINKLLYKMLNMYNNNNIMIISKPMYKMSLNKMIIQFYYYNTTTNNNNNQYYTNMLYKLMNQLNNNNMNNQLNNMLNNMLSNYINKDININMIKLNYVYMNKDIMNQYMINMNGKLGDKSNMNDMLNNTMFMNMLNNIMPSSNNMMNNNNIMMNYMNYINNMINNNNNNNINDNNMNMNMLMYKYLTGWTIMLKGRYTKNMTRTSKFILYNGSNKINIYMKNNYKLNNISNNMYMNNMNNINKNGKYNLKVKLSYI
;
A
#
# COMPACT_ATOMS: atom_id res chain seq x y z
N MET A 1 -36.45 -23.29 7.75
CA MET A 1 -35.39 -22.43 7.15
C MET A 1 -35.37 -21.12 7.92
N ASN A 2 -34.40 -20.93 8.82
CA ASN A 2 -34.31 -19.72 9.63
C ASN A 2 -33.74 -18.57 8.80
N ASN A 3 -34.60 -17.63 8.40
CA ASN A 3 -34.21 -16.32 7.90
C ASN A 3 -33.55 -15.53 9.04
N ILE A 4 -32.26 -15.77 9.27
CA ILE A 4 -31.45 -14.90 10.11
C ILE A 4 -31.32 -13.58 9.35
N ASN A 5 -32.02 -12.55 9.85
CA ASN A 5 -31.91 -11.17 9.42
C ASN A 5 -30.44 -10.70 9.44
N MET A 6 -29.68 -10.96 8.37
CA MET A 6 -28.30 -10.47 8.21
C MET A 6 -28.22 -8.93 8.19
N ASN A 7 -29.34 -8.25 8.00
CA ASN A 7 -29.43 -6.78 8.00
C ASN A 7 -29.25 -6.12 9.38
N LYS A 8 -29.16 -6.88 10.49
CA LYS A 8 -28.94 -6.31 11.83
C LYS A 8 -27.47 -6.07 12.20
N TYR A 9 -26.51 -6.60 11.43
CA TYR A 9 -25.09 -6.53 11.80
C TYR A 9 -24.42 -5.31 11.15
N LYS A 10 -24.06 -4.32 11.98
CA LYS A 10 -23.20 -3.21 11.57
C LYS A 10 -21.77 -3.73 11.39
N ASN A 11 -21.19 -3.44 10.24
CA ASN A 11 -19.80 -3.78 9.96
C ASN A 11 -18.84 -3.03 10.87
N ASN A 12 -17.85 -3.75 11.41
CA ASN A 12 -16.84 -3.18 12.29
C ASN A 12 -15.70 -2.50 11.52
N LYS A 13 -14.90 -1.68 12.21
CA LYS A 13 -13.76 -0.93 11.62
C LYS A 13 -12.70 -1.84 10.99
N LEU A 14 -12.63 -3.12 11.38
CA LEU A 14 -11.71 -4.13 10.84
C LEU A 14 -12.21 -4.78 9.53
N GLN A 15 -13.50 -4.64 9.22
CA GLN A 15 -14.15 -5.28 8.08
C GLN A 15 -14.32 -4.32 6.89
N ILE A 16 -14.54 -3.03 7.18
CA ILE A 16 -14.73 -2.01 6.14
C ILE A 16 -13.63 -0.95 6.19
N ILE A 17 -13.10 -0.64 5.01
CA ILE A 17 -12.26 0.52 4.80
C ILE A 17 -13.11 1.78 4.98
N ASN A 18 -12.73 2.65 5.92
CA ASN A 18 -13.36 3.94 6.09
C ASN A 18 -13.29 4.76 4.78
N LYS A 19 -14.41 5.37 4.37
CA LYS A 19 -14.50 6.18 3.14
C LYS A 19 -13.48 7.33 3.09
N ILE A 20 -13.08 7.86 4.25
CA ILE A 20 -12.03 8.90 4.30
C ILE A 20 -10.68 8.39 3.77
N ASN A 21 -10.40 7.09 3.90
CA ASN A 21 -9.19 6.45 3.38
C ASN A 21 -9.21 6.26 1.86
N TYR A 22 -10.29 6.63 1.17
CA TYR A 22 -10.32 6.67 -0.29
C TYR A 22 -9.59 7.90 -0.83
N TRP A 23 -9.52 8.96 -0.02
CA TRP A 23 -8.85 10.21 -0.35
C TRP A 23 -7.43 10.24 0.22
N MET A 24 -6.51 10.74 -0.59
CA MET A 24 -5.11 10.93 -0.19
C MET A 24 -4.98 12.07 0.82
N LEU A 25 -5.68 13.18 0.58
CA LEU A 25 -5.82 14.29 1.52
C LEU A 25 -7.12 14.11 2.30
N GLN A 26 -7.01 13.89 3.61
CA GLN A 26 -8.13 13.75 4.53
C GLN A 26 -8.27 15.06 5.31
N MET A 27 -9.02 15.99 4.76
CA MET A 27 -9.26 17.30 5.34
C MET A 27 -10.69 17.75 5.05
N TYR A 28 -11.19 18.62 5.90
CA TYR A 28 -12.33 19.47 5.61
C TYR A 28 -11.99 20.89 6.07
N ASN A 29 -12.25 21.88 5.22
CA ASN A 29 -12.05 23.28 5.57
C ASN A 29 -13.25 24.10 5.08
N TYR A 30 -13.79 24.96 5.94
CA TYR A 30 -14.86 25.88 5.56
C TYR A 30 -14.41 26.82 4.45
N ASN A 31 -13.16 27.30 4.52
CA ASN A 31 -12.59 28.10 3.45
C ASN A 31 -12.03 27.19 2.34
N HIS A 32 -12.73 27.11 1.21
CA HIS A 32 -12.34 26.28 0.08
C HIS A 32 -11.02 26.71 -0.57
N ASN A 33 -10.65 27.99 -0.53
CA ASN A 33 -9.35 28.44 -1.04
C ASN A 33 -8.20 27.83 -0.24
N ASN A 34 -8.37 27.71 1.09
CA ASN A 34 -7.38 27.04 1.93
C ASN A 34 -7.32 25.55 1.63
N GLU A 35 -8.44 24.91 1.26
CA GLU A 35 -8.45 23.51 0.84
C GLU A 35 -7.67 23.28 -0.45
N ILE A 36 -7.89 24.12 -1.45
CA ILE A 36 -7.16 24.08 -2.73
C ILE A 36 -5.66 24.28 -2.51
N ASN A 37 -5.28 25.29 -1.71
CA ASN A 37 -3.89 25.57 -1.38
C ASN A 37 -3.21 24.38 -0.69
N MET A 38 -3.91 23.72 0.25
CA MET A 38 -3.39 22.53 0.91
C MET A 38 -3.26 21.33 -0.05
N MET A 39 -4.19 21.16 -0.98
CA MET A 39 -4.06 20.14 -2.03
C MET A 39 -2.82 20.40 -2.90
N MET A 40 -2.55 21.66 -3.28
CA MET A 40 -1.34 22.01 -4.02
C MET A 40 -0.07 21.74 -3.21
N MET A 41 -0.05 22.12 -1.93
CA MET A 41 1.08 21.88 -1.04
C MET A 41 1.38 20.38 -0.85
N THR A 42 0.35 19.56 -0.59
CA THR A 42 0.55 18.11 -0.46
C THR A 42 1.07 17.46 -1.75
N ASN A 43 0.69 17.97 -2.92
CA ASN A 43 1.27 17.53 -4.20
C ASN A 43 2.75 17.91 -4.35
N MET A 44 3.18 19.07 -3.84
CA MET A 44 4.60 19.44 -3.81
C MET A 44 5.39 18.58 -2.82
N ILE A 45 4.84 18.35 -1.63
CA ILE A 45 5.43 17.48 -0.61
C ILE A 45 5.59 16.06 -1.14
N ASN A 46 4.59 15.53 -1.86
CA ASN A 46 4.70 14.24 -2.53
C ASN A 46 5.94 14.17 -3.44
N LYS A 47 6.14 15.17 -4.30
CA LYS A 47 7.30 15.22 -5.21
C LYS A 47 8.62 15.33 -4.44
N LEU A 48 8.65 16.12 -3.38
CA LEU A 48 9.82 16.28 -2.51
C LEU A 48 10.19 14.93 -1.85
N LEU A 49 9.22 14.27 -1.22
CA LEU A 49 9.42 12.96 -0.59
C LEU A 49 9.94 11.92 -1.59
N TYR A 50 9.34 11.82 -2.78
CA TYR A 50 9.83 10.91 -3.83
C TYR A 50 11.27 11.21 -4.23
N LYS A 51 11.65 12.49 -4.38
CA LYS A 51 13.04 12.86 -4.71
C LYS A 51 14.00 12.50 -3.58
N MET A 52 13.69 12.88 -2.34
CA MET A 52 14.54 12.63 -1.19
C MET A 52 14.80 11.15 -0.96
N LEU A 53 13.77 10.32 -1.14
CA LEU A 53 13.87 8.88 -0.94
C LEU A 53 14.54 8.16 -2.12
N ASN A 54 14.45 8.71 -3.33
CA ASN A 54 15.15 8.21 -4.52
C ASN A 54 16.64 8.59 -4.58
N MET A 55 17.08 9.65 -3.90
CA MET A 55 18.52 10.04 -3.85
C MET A 55 19.38 9.08 -3.03
N TYR A 56 18.81 7.97 -2.56
CA TYR A 56 19.50 6.99 -1.75
C TYR A 56 20.44 6.13 -2.60
N ASN A 57 21.74 6.29 -2.32
CA ASN A 57 22.94 5.50 -2.64
C ASN A 57 22.85 4.51 -3.82
N ASN A 58 23.77 4.61 -4.80
CA ASN A 58 23.79 3.99 -6.15
C ASN A 58 23.21 2.56 -6.34
N ASN A 59 23.05 1.75 -5.30
CA ASN A 59 22.47 0.40 -5.38
C ASN A 59 21.19 0.19 -4.53
N ASN A 60 20.86 1.08 -3.60
CA ASN A 60 19.86 0.86 -2.55
C ASN A 60 18.65 1.77 -2.73
N ILE A 61 17.63 1.33 -3.46
CA ILE A 61 16.48 2.19 -3.73
C ILE A 61 15.42 1.95 -2.66
N MET A 62 15.11 2.97 -1.85
CA MET A 62 13.92 2.92 -1.02
C MET A 62 12.71 3.26 -1.87
N ILE A 63 11.70 2.40 -1.82
CA ILE A 63 10.49 2.54 -2.62
C ILE A 63 9.35 2.90 -1.69
N ILE A 64 8.60 3.96 -2.01
CA ILE A 64 7.51 4.43 -1.16
C ILE A 64 6.17 4.44 -1.87
N SER A 65 5.11 4.17 -1.10
CA SER A 65 3.75 4.35 -1.59
C SER A 65 3.39 5.83 -1.68
N LYS A 66 2.29 6.16 -2.36
CA LYS A 66 1.73 7.52 -2.30
C LYS A 66 1.42 7.87 -0.84
N PRO A 67 1.93 9.00 -0.31
CA PRO A 67 1.62 9.44 1.05
C PRO A 67 0.16 9.78 1.24
N MET A 68 -0.39 9.44 2.40
CA MET A 68 -1.70 9.87 2.88
C MET A 68 -1.52 11.00 3.90
N TYR A 69 -2.30 12.06 3.75
CA TYR A 69 -2.23 13.25 4.59
C TYR A 69 -3.48 13.33 5.45
N LYS A 70 -3.33 13.15 6.76
CA LYS A 70 -4.43 13.26 7.72
C LYS A 70 -4.37 14.60 8.42
N MET A 71 -5.28 15.48 8.06
CA MET A 71 -5.38 16.81 8.65
C MET A 71 -6.34 16.78 9.82
N SER A 72 -5.87 17.26 10.97
CA SER A 72 -6.71 17.69 12.07
C SER A 72 -6.62 19.22 12.19
N LEU A 73 -7.28 19.79 13.20
CA LEU A 73 -7.19 21.24 13.47
C LEU A 73 -5.74 21.67 13.68
N ASN A 74 -4.98 20.96 14.52
CA ASN A 74 -3.67 21.42 14.99
C ASN A 74 -2.49 20.68 14.33
N LYS A 75 -2.69 19.46 13.85
CA LYS A 75 -1.62 18.61 13.30
C LYS A 75 -1.95 18.02 11.93
N MET A 76 -0.91 17.82 11.13
CA MET A 76 -0.91 17.01 9.92
C MET A 76 -0.08 15.74 10.14
N ILE A 77 -0.66 14.58 9.85
CA ILE A 77 0.07 13.31 9.83
C ILE A 77 0.27 12.89 8.38
N ILE A 78 1.52 12.78 7.94
CA ILE A 78 1.89 12.21 6.65
C ILE A 78 2.20 10.74 6.87
N GLN A 79 1.43 9.83 6.29
CA GLN A 79 1.61 8.40 6.46
C GLN A 79 1.90 7.74 5.11
N PHE A 80 2.99 6.98 5.00
CA PHE A 80 3.27 6.19 3.81
C PHE A 80 3.94 4.87 4.16
N TYR A 81 3.75 3.90 3.27
CA TYR A 81 4.44 2.63 3.32
C TYR A 81 5.77 2.74 2.59
N TYR A 82 6.78 2.02 3.06
CA TYR A 82 8.06 1.89 2.35
C TYR A 82 8.50 0.44 2.27
N TYR A 83 9.19 0.11 1.18
CA TYR A 83 9.92 -1.14 1.01
C TYR A 83 11.39 -0.82 0.77
N ASN A 84 12.24 -1.54 1.47
CA ASN A 84 13.67 -1.41 1.34
C ASN A 84 14.20 -2.61 0.56
N THR A 85 14.86 -2.36 -0.57
CA THR A 85 15.44 -3.43 -1.39
C THR A 85 16.72 -4.00 -0.80
N THR A 86 17.29 -3.38 0.24
CA THR A 86 18.58 -3.81 0.77
C THR A 86 18.43 -5.04 1.65
N THR A 87 19.20 -6.08 1.31
CA THR A 87 19.48 -7.18 2.22
C THR A 87 20.36 -6.65 3.34
N ASN A 88 19.79 -6.50 4.54
CA ASN A 88 20.58 -6.22 5.72
C ASN A 88 21.55 -7.41 5.92
N ASN A 89 22.83 -7.23 5.59
CA ASN A 89 23.85 -8.13 6.11
C ASN A 89 23.87 -7.96 7.64
N ASN A 90 23.84 -9.08 8.36
CA ASN A 90 23.51 -9.17 9.78
C ASN A 90 24.51 -8.52 10.77
N ASN A 91 25.55 -7.81 10.31
CA ASN A 91 26.58 -7.20 11.15
C ASN A 91 26.44 -5.67 11.30
N ASN A 92 25.23 -5.15 11.50
CA ASN A 92 24.96 -3.71 11.59
C ASN A 92 24.52 -3.24 13.00
N GLN A 93 25.11 -3.79 14.07
CA GLN A 93 24.87 -3.25 15.43
C GLN A 93 25.61 -1.92 15.67
N TYR A 94 26.79 -1.73 15.07
CA TYR A 94 27.66 -0.57 15.35
C TYR A 94 27.52 0.59 14.37
N TYR A 95 26.90 0.38 13.20
CA TYR A 95 26.72 1.43 12.20
C TYR A 95 25.24 1.67 11.91
N THR A 96 24.80 2.92 12.06
CA THR A 96 23.45 3.32 11.69
C THR A 96 23.29 3.20 10.17
N ASN A 97 22.44 2.26 9.76
CA ASN A 97 22.05 2.13 8.36
C ASN A 97 21.53 3.51 7.87
N MET A 98 21.90 3.90 6.66
CA MET A 98 21.52 5.19 6.08
C MET A 98 19.98 5.36 6.01
N LEU A 99 19.23 4.26 6.05
CA LEU A 99 17.77 4.28 6.17
C LEU A 99 17.33 4.84 7.52
N TYR A 100 17.99 4.42 8.61
CA TYR A 100 17.75 4.97 9.94
C TYR A 100 18.21 6.43 10.02
N LYS A 101 19.30 6.82 9.35
CA LYS A 101 19.70 8.24 9.25
C LYS A 101 18.62 9.08 8.57
N LEU A 102 18.05 8.60 7.45
CA LEU A 102 16.96 9.28 6.76
C LEU A 102 15.69 9.34 7.61
N MET A 103 15.31 8.25 8.27
CA MET A 103 14.16 8.24 9.20
C MET A 103 14.34 9.23 10.34
N ASN A 104 15.55 9.29 10.90
CA ASN A 104 15.87 10.22 11.97
C ASN A 104 15.80 11.68 11.47
N GLN A 105 16.24 11.97 10.24
CA GLN A 105 16.09 13.29 9.61
C GLN A 105 14.63 13.68 9.35
N LEU A 106 13.74 12.70 9.17
CA LEU A 106 12.32 12.96 8.97
C LEU A 106 11.59 13.26 10.28
N ASN A 107 11.96 12.65 11.41
CA ASN A 107 11.08 12.61 12.60
C ASN A 107 11.73 12.79 13.98
N ASN A 108 13.06 12.75 14.13
CA ASN A 108 13.62 12.63 15.48
C ASN A 108 13.72 13.97 16.20
N ASN A 109 12.80 14.22 17.12
CA ASN A 109 12.70 15.46 17.89
C ASN A 109 13.65 15.52 19.12
N ASN A 110 14.37 14.44 19.44
CA ASN A 110 15.22 14.39 20.64
C ASN A 110 16.71 14.21 20.29
N MET A 111 17.38 15.32 19.97
CA MET A 111 18.77 15.57 20.37
C MET A 111 19.04 17.07 20.35
N ASN A 112 19.44 17.60 21.49
CA ASN A 112 19.76 19.00 21.74
C ASN A 112 20.69 19.60 20.65
N ASN A 113 20.31 20.79 20.19
CA ASN A 113 21.19 21.87 19.71
C ASN A 113 21.98 21.75 18.40
N GLN A 114 21.69 20.82 17.49
CA GLN A 114 22.15 21.00 16.10
C GLN A 114 21.04 20.79 15.06
N LEU A 115 20.47 21.96 14.71
CA LEU A 115 19.72 22.31 13.50
C LEU A 115 18.20 22.15 13.53
N ASN A 116 17.55 23.31 13.61
CA ASN A 116 16.22 23.68 13.13
C ASN A 116 15.90 23.29 11.65
N ASN A 117 16.61 22.30 11.06
CA ASN A 117 16.60 21.95 9.63
C ASN A 117 15.95 20.58 9.34
N MET A 118 14.96 20.18 10.14
CA MET A 118 14.24 18.92 9.91
C MET A 118 13.06 19.14 8.97
N LEU A 119 12.76 18.15 8.12
CA LEU A 119 11.70 18.27 7.13
C LEU A 119 10.32 18.56 7.77
N ASN A 120 10.03 17.99 8.94
CA ASN A 120 8.80 18.31 9.68
C ASN A 120 8.71 19.78 10.07
N ASN A 121 9.80 20.37 10.57
CA ASN A 121 9.83 21.78 10.98
C ASN A 121 9.73 22.70 9.76
N MET A 122 10.45 22.38 8.68
CA MET A 122 10.35 23.12 7.43
C MET A 122 8.93 23.08 6.87
N LEU A 123 8.32 21.90 6.79
CA LEU A 123 6.94 21.76 6.31
C LEU A 123 5.94 22.42 7.26
N SER A 124 6.20 22.39 8.58
CA SER A 124 5.32 22.98 9.61
C SER A 124 5.21 24.49 9.39
N ASN A 125 6.32 25.15 9.07
CA ASN A 125 6.35 26.58 8.74
C ASN A 125 5.50 26.93 7.49
N TYR A 126 5.34 26.02 6.54
CA TYR A 126 4.51 26.26 5.35
C TYR A 126 3.04 25.94 5.57
N ILE A 127 2.73 25.00 6.46
CA ILE A 127 1.36 24.50 6.69
C ILE A 127 0.72 25.15 7.92
N ASN A 128 1.52 25.77 8.78
CA ASN A 128 1.15 26.33 10.08
C ASN A 128 0.46 25.31 10.99
N LYS A 129 0.96 24.06 10.98
CA LYS A 129 0.47 22.95 11.80
C LYS A 129 1.63 22.01 12.14
N ASP A 130 1.53 21.34 13.27
CA ASP A 130 2.51 20.34 13.66
C ASP A 130 2.50 19.15 12.69
N ILE A 131 3.67 18.75 12.22
CA ILE A 131 3.81 17.68 11.22
C ILE A 131 4.48 16.46 11.83
N ASN A 132 3.88 15.30 11.58
CA ASN A 132 4.44 14.01 11.94
C ASN A 132 4.46 13.07 10.72
N ILE A 133 5.61 12.48 10.40
CA ILE A 133 5.79 11.59 9.24
C ILE A 133 5.84 10.12 9.67
N ASN A 134 4.75 9.40 9.52
CA ASN A 134 4.67 7.99 9.86
C ASN A 134 5.09 7.09 8.68
N MET A 135 6.31 6.57 8.74
CA MET A 135 6.83 5.56 7.80
C MET A 135 6.51 4.14 8.28
N ILE A 136 5.81 3.36 7.46
CA ILE A 136 5.46 1.97 7.78
C ILE A 136 6.23 1.02 6.87
N LYS A 137 7.06 0.16 7.47
CA LYS A 137 7.84 -0.84 6.73
C LYS A 137 6.93 -1.94 6.21
N LEU A 138 7.06 -2.27 4.92
CA LEU A 138 6.53 -3.50 4.36
C LEU A 138 7.65 -4.52 4.20
N ASN A 139 7.35 -5.76 4.57
CA ASN A 139 8.28 -6.87 4.37
C ASN A 139 8.28 -7.35 2.91
N TYR A 140 7.20 -7.08 2.18
CA TYR A 140 7.06 -7.53 0.81
C TYR A 140 6.49 -6.46 -0.11
N VAL A 141 6.98 -6.46 -1.35
CA VAL A 141 6.63 -5.47 -2.38
C VAL A 141 5.14 -5.55 -2.75
N TYR A 142 4.58 -6.76 -2.85
CA TYR A 142 3.21 -6.97 -3.31
C TYR A 142 2.17 -6.47 -2.31
N MET A 143 2.50 -6.22 -1.04
CA MET A 143 1.55 -5.71 -0.03
C MET A 143 1.00 -4.32 -0.37
N ASN A 144 1.64 -3.57 -1.28
CA ASN A 144 1.17 -2.26 -1.71
C ASN A 144 1.32 -2.07 -3.23
N LYS A 145 0.22 -1.68 -3.89
CA LYS A 145 0.14 -1.47 -5.34
C LYS A 145 1.13 -0.42 -5.88
N ASP A 146 1.45 0.62 -5.11
CA ASP A 146 2.31 1.72 -5.54
C ASP A 146 3.78 1.28 -5.46
N ILE A 147 4.14 0.62 -4.36
CA ILE A 147 5.47 0.03 -4.15
C ILE A 147 5.73 -1.06 -5.20
N MET A 148 4.76 -1.92 -5.47
CA MET A 148 4.84 -2.94 -6.52
C MET A 148 5.12 -2.34 -7.90
N ASN A 149 4.35 -1.32 -8.30
CA ASN A 149 4.59 -0.64 -9.57
C ASN A 149 6.00 -0.06 -9.66
N GLN A 150 6.44 0.65 -8.63
CA GLN A 150 7.75 1.31 -8.61
C GLN A 150 8.89 0.30 -8.61
N TYR A 151 8.78 -0.78 -7.82
CA TYR A 151 9.77 -1.84 -7.79
C TYR A 151 9.95 -2.49 -9.16
N MET A 152 8.85 -2.78 -9.86
CA MET A 152 8.90 -3.34 -11.20
C MET A 152 9.57 -2.41 -12.21
N ILE A 153 9.29 -1.11 -12.12
CA ILE A 153 9.92 -0.12 -13.00
C ILE A 153 11.41 0.02 -12.69
N ASN A 154 11.79 0.07 -11.42
CA ASN A 154 13.18 0.24 -10.99
C ASN A 154 14.04 -1.00 -11.29
N MET A 155 13.48 -2.21 -11.15
CA MET A 155 14.14 -3.46 -11.55
C MET A 155 14.52 -3.46 -13.04
N ASN A 156 13.64 -2.97 -13.92
CA ASN A 156 13.95 -2.85 -15.35
C ASN A 156 15.10 -1.87 -15.63
N GLY A 157 15.17 -0.76 -14.89
CA GLY A 157 16.27 0.20 -15.03
C GLY A 157 17.65 -0.39 -14.70
N LYS A 158 17.70 -1.32 -13.73
CA LYS A 158 18.94 -1.96 -13.27
C LYS A 158 19.46 -3.09 -14.17
N LEU A 159 18.56 -3.78 -14.87
CA LEU A 159 18.94 -4.89 -15.77
C LEU A 159 19.64 -4.42 -17.06
N GLY A 160 19.72 -3.11 -17.28
CA GLY A 160 20.40 -2.51 -18.42
C GLY A 160 19.73 -2.87 -19.76
N ASP A 161 20.26 -2.30 -20.84
CA ASP A 161 19.82 -2.52 -22.22
C ASP A 161 20.02 -3.97 -22.70
N LYS A 162 19.92 -5.04 -21.89
CA LYS A 162 20.21 -6.42 -22.32
C LYS A 162 19.01 -7.37 -22.33
N SER A 163 18.09 -7.30 -21.37
CA SER A 163 16.90 -8.17 -21.37
C SER A 163 15.63 -7.41 -21.77
N ASN A 164 14.78 -7.99 -22.61
CA ASN A 164 13.48 -7.38 -22.89
C ASN A 164 12.67 -7.35 -21.59
N MET A 165 11.85 -6.31 -21.38
CA MET A 165 10.96 -6.23 -20.21
C MET A 165 10.00 -7.44 -20.12
N ASN A 166 9.73 -8.09 -21.25
CA ASN A 166 9.03 -9.37 -21.32
C ASN A 166 9.81 -10.51 -20.66
N ASP A 167 11.13 -10.54 -20.79
CA ASP A 167 11.98 -11.59 -20.19
C ASP A 167 12.06 -11.41 -18.67
N MET A 168 12.03 -10.17 -18.17
CA MET A 168 11.94 -9.90 -16.72
C MET A 168 10.56 -10.31 -16.15
N LEU A 169 9.49 -10.03 -16.89
CA LEU A 169 8.12 -10.39 -16.48
C LEU A 169 7.87 -11.91 -16.59
N ASN A 170 8.48 -12.57 -17.58
CA ASN A 170 8.51 -14.03 -17.72
C ASN A 170 9.55 -14.69 -16.82
N ASN A 171 10.40 -13.90 -16.13
CA ASN A 171 11.44 -14.46 -15.28
C ASN A 171 10.78 -15.23 -14.14
N THR A 172 11.10 -16.52 -14.10
CA THR A 172 10.50 -17.53 -13.23
C THR A 172 10.57 -17.13 -11.76
N MET A 173 11.59 -16.40 -11.31
CA MET A 173 11.70 -15.99 -9.91
C MET A 173 10.57 -15.06 -9.44
N PHE A 174 10.17 -14.10 -10.27
CA PHE A 174 9.11 -13.16 -9.88
C PHE A 174 7.73 -13.82 -9.90
N MET A 175 7.50 -14.66 -10.90
CA MET A 175 6.29 -15.49 -10.98
C MET A 175 6.26 -16.50 -9.83
N ASN A 176 7.37 -17.15 -9.49
CA ASN A 176 7.47 -18.10 -8.38
C ASN A 176 7.25 -17.40 -7.04
N MET A 177 7.80 -16.19 -6.85
CA MET A 177 7.51 -15.39 -5.66
C MET A 177 5.99 -15.20 -5.55
N LEU A 178 5.34 -14.63 -6.55
CA LEU A 178 3.90 -14.33 -6.52
C LEU A 178 3.00 -15.57 -6.48
N ASN A 179 3.41 -16.68 -7.08
CA ASN A 179 2.65 -17.93 -7.11
C ASN A 179 2.72 -18.65 -5.76
N ASN A 180 3.85 -18.60 -5.06
CA ASN A 180 4.01 -19.20 -3.73
C ASN A 180 3.30 -18.40 -2.62
N ILE A 181 2.92 -17.15 -2.88
CA ILE A 181 2.26 -16.25 -1.93
C ILE A 181 0.75 -16.45 -1.89
N MET A 182 0.15 -16.94 -2.99
CA MET A 182 -1.30 -17.16 -3.00
C MET A 182 -1.66 -18.23 -1.97
N PRO A 183 -2.61 -17.96 -1.06
CA PRO A 183 -3.08 -19.00 -0.16
C PRO A 183 -3.54 -20.18 -1.01
N SER A 184 -3.04 -21.37 -0.71
CA SER A 184 -3.54 -22.60 -1.33
C SER A 184 -5.06 -22.62 -1.19
N SER A 185 -5.76 -23.19 -2.17
CA SER A 185 -7.23 -23.29 -2.20
C SER A 185 -7.85 -23.77 -0.88
N ASN A 186 -7.13 -24.59 -0.11
CA ASN A 186 -7.51 -25.04 1.23
C ASN A 186 -7.64 -23.90 2.27
N ASN A 187 -6.77 -22.89 2.24
CA ASN A 187 -6.86 -21.73 3.14
C ASN A 187 -8.02 -20.80 2.76
N MET A 188 -8.41 -20.75 1.49
CA MET A 188 -9.62 -20.03 1.05
C MET A 188 -10.92 -20.71 1.50
N MET A 189 -10.98 -22.05 1.46
CA MET A 189 -12.10 -22.82 2.04
C MET A 189 -12.18 -22.64 3.56
N ASN A 190 -11.03 -22.57 4.24
CA ASN A 190 -10.99 -22.29 5.67
C ASN A 190 -11.50 -20.88 6.02
N ASN A 191 -11.38 -19.89 5.13
CA ASN A 191 -11.94 -18.55 5.34
C ASN A 191 -13.48 -18.55 5.33
N ASN A 192 -14.12 -19.40 4.51
CA ASN A 192 -15.57 -19.60 4.57
C ASN A 192 -15.99 -20.25 5.90
N ASN A 193 -15.17 -21.19 6.41
CA ASN A 193 -15.38 -21.79 7.73
C ASN A 193 -15.11 -20.80 8.89
N ILE A 194 -14.11 -19.93 8.78
CA ILE A 194 -13.82 -18.88 9.78
C ILE A 194 -14.95 -17.85 9.83
N MET A 195 -15.51 -17.46 8.67
CA MET A 195 -16.66 -16.55 8.62
C MET A 195 -17.95 -17.22 9.12
N MET A 196 -18.20 -18.50 8.79
CA MET A 196 -19.31 -19.27 9.38
C MET A 196 -19.14 -19.44 10.89
N ASN A 197 -17.94 -19.73 11.36
CA ASN A 197 -17.62 -19.82 12.79
C ASN A 197 -17.78 -18.47 13.48
N TYR A 198 -17.41 -17.36 12.83
CA TYR A 198 -17.61 -16.01 13.35
C TYR A 198 -19.10 -15.63 13.44
N MET A 199 -19.92 -16.00 12.44
CA MET A 199 -21.37 -15.80 12.50
C MET A 199 -22.03 -16.66 13.60
N ASN A 200 -21.57 -17.90 13.77
CA ASN A 200 -21.98 -18.76 14.89
C ASN A 200 -21.50 -18.20 16.24
N TYR A 201 -20.32 -17.58 16.28
CA TYR A 201 -19.75 -16.97 17.47
C TYR A 201 -20.50 -15.68 17.87
N ILE A 202 -20.85 -14.81 16.92
CA ILE A 202 -21.70 -13.63 17.18
C ILE A 202 -23.07 -14.08 17.71
N ASN A 203 -23.67 -15.11 17.09
CA ASN A 203 -24.95 -15.65 17.56
C ASN A 203 -24.84 -16.22 18.99
N ASN A 204 -23.71 -16.87 19.33
CA ASN A 204 -23.44 -17.37 20.68
C ASN A 204 -23.15 -16.25 21.69
N MET A 205 -22.51 -15.16 21.29
CA MET A 205 -22.27 -13.98 22.13
C MET A 205 -23.56 -13.24 22.50
N ILE A 206 -24.54 -13.24 21.60
CA ILE A 206 -25.85 -12.62 21.85
C ILE A 206 -26.70 -13.51 22.77
N ASN A 207 -26.49 -14.83 22.74
CA ASN A 207 -27.26 -15.79 23.53
C ASN A 207 -26.63 -16.18 24.88
N ASN A 208 -25.31 -16.00 25.08
CA ASN A 208 -24.62 -16.31 26.34
C ASN A 208 -24.03 -15.05 26.97
N ASN A 209 -24.60 -14.64 28.11
CA ASN A 209 -24.20 -13.48 28.92
C ASN A 209 -22.81 -13.55 29.59
N ASN A 210 -21.93 -14.49 29.23
CA ASN A 210 -20.63 -14.66 29.92
C ASN A 210 -19.44 -14.64 28.95
N ASN A 211 -18.74 -13.50 28.96
CA ASN A 211 -17.52 -13.12 28.24
C ASN A 211 -16.25 -13.93 28.58
N ASN A 212 -16.33 -15.22 28.94
CA ASN A 212 -15.22 -15.89 29.63
C ASN A 212 -14.25 -16.71 28.78
N ASN A 213 -14.32 -16.72 27.45
CA ASN A 213 -13.31 -17.42 26.63
C ASN A 213 -13.03 -16.73 25.28
N ILE A 214 -12.93 -15.41 25.32
CA ILE A 214 -12.64 -14.61 24.14
C ILE A 214 -11.21 -14.12 24.20
N ASN A 215 -10.30 -14.81 23.52
CA ASN A 215 -8.95 -14.32 23.40
C ASN A 215 -8.92 -13.20 22.34
N ASP A 216 -8.87 -11.94 22.78
CA ASP A 216 -9.00 -10.72 21.97
C ASP A 216 -8.09 -10.70 20.73
N ASN A 217 -6.90 -11.29 20.83
CA ASN A 217 -5.95 -11.36 19.72
C ASN A 217 -6.45 -12.23 18.55
N ASN A 218 -7.11 -13.35 18.85
CA ASN A 218 -7.65 -14.24 17.82
C ASN A 218 -8.88 -13.62 17.15
N MET A 219 -9.70 -12.89 17.91
CA MET A 219 -10.86 -12.20 17.36
C MET A 219 -10.48 -11.10 16.37
N ASN A 220 -9.59 -10.18 16.78
CA ASN A 220 -9.20 -9.06 15.93
C ASN A 220 -8.57 -9.54 14.62
N MET A 221 -7.71 -10.57 14.69
CA MET A 221 -7.08 -11.13 13.51
C MET A 221 -8.09 -11.85 12.61
N ASN A 222 -9.08 -12.56 13.17
CA ASN A 222 -10.13 -13.22 12.40
C ASN A 222 -11.09 -12.22 11.75
N MET A 223 -11.37 -11.09 12.40
CA MET A 223 -12.25 -10.04 11.90
C MET A 223 -11.62 -9.14 10.84
N LEU A 224 -10.28 -9.08 10.78
CA LEU A 224 -9.55 -8.26 9.83
C LEU A 224 -9.75 -8.77 8.40
N MET A 225 -10.35 -7.93 7.55
CA MET A 225 -10.52 -8.19 6.12
C MET A 225 -9.30 -7.73 5.29
N TYR A 226 -9.15 -8.32 4.10
CA TYR A 226 -8.11 -8.00 3.11
C TYR A 226 -6.69 -8.39 3.52
N LYS A 227 -6.54 -9.51 4.21
CA LYS A 227 -5.24 -10.05 4.67
C LYS A 227 -4.47 -10.74 3.56
N TYR A 228 -5.17 -11.48 2.70
CA TYR A 228 -4.52 -12.40 1.76
C TYR A 228 -4.66 -11.92 0.32
N LEU A 229 -3.58 -11.97 -0.45
CA LEU A 229 -3.60 -11.68 -1.88
C LEU A 229 -4.27 -12.84 -2.62
N THR A 230 -5.43 -12.61 -3.24
CA THR A 230 -6.21 -13.62 -3.96
C THR A 230 -6.02 -13.59 -5.46
N GLY A 231 -5.55 -12.46 -5.99
CA GLY A 231 -5.42 -12.25 -7.41
C GLY A 231 -4.61 -11.00 -7.71
N TRP A 232 -3.88 -11.05 -8.82
CA TRP A 232 -3.13 -9.91 -9.31
C TRP A 232 -3.12 -9.89 -10.84
N THR A 233 -3.02 -8.69 -11.41
CA THR A 233 -2.82 -8.50 -12.85
C THR A 233 -1.80 -7.40 -13.08
N ILE A 234 -0.82 -7.65 -13.94
CA ILE A 234 0.21 -6.70 -14.35
C ILE A 234 0.05 -6.47 -15.84
N MET A 235 -0.12 -5.22 -16.26
CA MET A 235 -0.21 -4.84 -17.65
C MET A 235 0.86 -3.83 -18.00
N LEU A 236 1.68 -4.17 -18.99
CA LEU A 236 2.65 -3.30 -19.59
C LEU A 236 2.16 -2.83 -20.96
N LYS A 237 2.16 -1.51 -21.21
CA LYS A 237 1.75 -0.93 -22.48
C LYS A 237 2.66 0.21 -22.90
N GLY A 238 3.14 0.21 -24.14
CA GLY A 238 3.90 1.34 -24.72
C GLY A 238 5.09 0.89 -25.55
N ARG A 239 6.08 1.78 -25.72
CA ARG A 239 7.30 1.49 -26.50
C ARG A 239 8.40 0.92 -25.60
N TYR A 240 8.22 -0.31 -25.13
CA TYR A 240 9.19 -0.98 -24.24
C TYR A 240 10.06 -2.03 -24.94
N THR A 241 9.73 -2.40 -26.18
CA THR A 241 10.49 -3.34 -27.02
C THR A 241 11.54 -2.60 -27.85
N LYS A 242 12.72 -3.20 -28.07
CA LYS A 242 13.79 -2.61 -28.89
C LYS A 242 13.51 -2.67 -30.39
N ASN A 243 13.01 -3.81 -30.87
CA ASN A 243 12.95 -4.12 -32.30
C ASN A 243 11.62 -3.70 -32.96
N MET A 244 10.68 -3.13 -32.20
CA MET A 244 9.38 -2.73 -32.73
C MET A 244 9.15 -1.24 -32.48
N THR A 245 8.82 -0.52 -33.55
CA THR A 245 8.46 0.91 -33.51
C THR A 245 7.05 1.14 -32.96
N ARG A 246 6.13 0.18 -33.16
CA ARG A 246 4.74 0.23 -32.67
C ARG A 246 4.67 -0.04 -31.16
N THR A 247 3.62 0.46 -30.51
CA THR A 247 3.37 0.15 -29.09
C THR A 247 2.94 -1.30 -28.93
N SER A 248 3.48 -1.99 -27.94
CA SER A 248 3.08 -3.34 -27.56
C SER A 248 2.28 -3.32 -26.25
N LYS A 249 1.47 -4.36 -26.04
CA LYS A 249 0.69 -4.59 -24.82
C LYS A 249 0.98 -6.01 -24.34
N PHE A 250 1.41 -6.14 -23.09
CA PHE A 250 1.67 -7.43 -22.45
C PHE A 250 0.90 -7.48 -21.12
N ILE A 251 0.27 -8.62 -20.83
CA ILE A 251 -0.57 -8.80 -19.65
C ILE A 251 -0.19 -10.11 -18.98
N LEU A 252 0.09 -10.03 -17.68
CA LEU A 252 0.17 -11.18 -16.78
C LEU A 252 -0.98 -11.11 -15.78
N TYR A 253 -1.53 -12.26 -15.44
CA TYR A 253 -2.54 -12.37 -14.41
C TYR A 253 -2.43 -13.71 -13.69
N ASN A 254 -2.80 -13.73 -12.41
CA ASN A 254 -3.00 -14.95 -11.65
C ASN A 254 -4.12 -14.73 -10.62
N GLY A 255 -4.77 -15.82 -10.20
CA GLY A 255 -5.82 -15.85 -9.19
C GLY A 255 -7.12 -15.14 -9.61
N SER A 256 -7.90 -14.72 -8.62
CA SER A 256 -9.21 -14.08 -8.82
C SER A 256 -9.26 -12.67 -8.24
N ASN A 257 -9.86 -11.76 -9.02
CA ASN A 257 -10.16 -10.41 -8.59
C ASN A 257 -11.57 -10.28 -7.95
N LYS A 258 -12.39 -11.34 -8.00
CA LYS A 258 -13.75 -11.31 -7.45
C LYS A 258 -13.71 -11.40 -5.92
N ILE A 259 -14.55 -10.62 -5.24
CA ILE A 259 -14.84 -10.80 -3.81
C ILE A 259 -15.85 -11.93 -3.70
N ASN A 260 -15.48 -13.03 -3.06
CA ASN A 260 -16.41 -14.09 -2.68
C ASN A 260 -16.64 -14.06 -1.17
N ILE A 261 -17.32 -13.01 -0.70
CA ILE A 261 -17.65 -12.82 0.71
C ILE A 261 -19.16 -12.59 0.79
N TYR A 262 -19.80 -13.15 1.81
CA TYR A 262 -21.23 -12.99 2.08
C TYR A 262 -21.65 -11.54 2.44
N MET A 263 -20.70 -10.60 2.55
CA MET A 263 -20.97 -9.19 2.84
C MET A 263 -21.14 -8.38 1.54
N LYS A 264 -22.04 -7.39 1.58
CA LYS A 264 -22.24 -6.47 0.45
C LYS A 264 -20.94 -5.74 0.10
N ASN A 265 -20.54 -5.82 -1.16
CA ASN A 265 -19.35 -5.15 -1.64
C ASN A 265 -19.54 -3.63 -1.61
N ASN A 266 -18.55 -2.92 -1.07
CA ASN A 266 -18.49 -1.47 -1.06
C ASN A 266 -17.50 -0.98 -2.11
N TYR A 267 -17.74 0.22 -2.62
CA TYR A 267 -16.93 0.82 -3.68
C TYR A 267 -16.19 2.06 -3.19
N LYS A 268 -14.87 2.08 -3.40
CA LYS A 268 -14.00 3.25 -3.30
C LYS A 268 -14.36 4.21 -4.42
N LEU A 269 -14.59 5.48 -4.07
CA LEU A 269 -14.99 6.54 -5.02
C LEU A 269 -16.16 6.13 -5.92
N ASN A 270 -17.07 5.30 -5.39
CA ASN A 270 -18.24 4.75 -6.07
C ASN A 270 -17.96 3.90 -7.33
N ASN A 271 -16.70 3.51 -7.63
CA ASN A 271 -16.37 2.78 -8.86
C ASN A 271 -15.38 1.61 -8.71
N ILE A 272 -14.57 1.56 -7.65
CA ILE A 272 -13.57 0.50 -7.45
C ILE A 272 -13.98 -0.35 -6.27
N SER A 273 -14.12 -1.66 -6.44
CA SER A 273 -14.42 -2.55 -5.31
C SER A 273 -13.39 -2.46 -4.19
N ASN A 274 -13.82 -2.61 -2.95
CA ASN A 274 -12.97 -2.38 -1.78
C ASN A 274 -11.75 -3.31 -1.71
N ASN A 275 -11.87 -4.54 -2.21
CA ASN A 275 -10.74 -5.48 -2.29
C ASN A 275 -9.70 -5.13 -3.35
N MET A 276 -10.04 -4.30 -4.34
CA MET A 276 -9.18 -4.02 -5.47
C MET A 276 -8.31 -2.79 -5.20
N TYR A 277 -7.04 -2.92 -5.55
CA TYR A 277 -6.02 -1.89 -5.43
C TYR A 277 -5.29 -1.77 -6.76
N MET A 278 -5.56 -0.68 -7.48
CA MET A 278 -5.01 -0.43 -8.82
C MET A 278 -4.11 0.79 -8.85
N ASN A 279 -2.95 0.67 -9.47
CA ASN A 279 -2.08 1.80 -9.74
C ASN A 279 -1.50 1.70 -11.15
N ASN A 280 -1.19 2.84 -11.75
CA ASN A 280 -0.48 2.96 -13.00
C ASN A 280 0.74 3.85 -12.80
N MET A 281 1.83 3.53 -13.50
CA MET A 281 3.03 4.35 -13.47
C MET A 281 3.63 4.40 -14.87
N ASN A 282 3.84 5.61 -15.34
CA ASN A 282 4.49 5.86 -16.62
C ASN A 282 5.99 6.02 -16.38
N ASN A 283 6.79 5.50 -17.30
CA ASN A 283 8.21 5.77 -17.37
C ASN A 283 8.64 5.99 -18.83
N ILE A 284 9.83 6.55 -19.01
CA ILE A 284 10.41 6.84 -20.32
C ILE A 284 11.69 5.99 -20.43
N ASN A 285 11.84 5.30 -21.56
CA ASN A 285 13.10 4.67 -21.95
C ASN A 285 13.62 5.36 -23.23
N LYS A 286 14.74 4.85 -23.77
CA LYS A 286 15.32 5.33 -25.03
C LYS A 286 14.34 5.31 -26.22
N ASN A 287 13.38 4.39 -26.22
CA ASN A 287 12.44 4.18 -27.33
C ASN A 287 11.15 5.02 -27.18
N GLY A 288 10.91 5.60 -26.01
CA GLY A 288 9.77 6.47 -25.72
C GLY A 288 9.07 6.13 -24.40
N LYS A 289 7.80 6.54 -24.30
CA LYS A 289 7.00 6.36 -23.10
C LYS A 289 6.36 4.98 -23.04
N TYR A 290 6.38 4.37 -21.85
CA TYR A 290 5.62 3.17 -21.52
C TYR A 290 4.93 3.31 -20.16
N ASN A 291 3.93 2.45 -19.92
CA ASN A 291 3.12 2.44 -18.72
C ASN A 291 3.02 1.03 -18.16
N LEU A 292 3.23 0.89 -16.86
CA LEU A 292 3.01 -0.34 -16.11
C LEU A 292 1.82 -0.14 -15.17
N LYS A 293 0.80 -0.99 -15.30
CA LYS A 293 -0.37 -1.04 -14.42
C LYS A 293 -0.32 -2.31 -13.57
N VAL A 294 -0.45 -2.15 -12.26
CA VAL A 294 -0.64 -3.26 -11.31
C VAL A 294 -2.04 -3.16 -10.72
N LYS A 295 -2.71 -4.30 -10.66
CA LYS A 295 -3.95 -4.50 -9.91
C LYS A 295 -3.75 -5.66 -8.97
N LEU A 296 -4.06 -5.43 -7.70
CA LEU A 296 -4.00 -6.44 -6.64
C LEU A 296 -5.39 -6.57 -6.02
N SER A 297 -5.74 -7.80 -5.64
CA SER A 297 -7.01 -8.13 -5.02
C SER A 297 -6.78 -8.92 -3.74
N TYR A 298 -7.44 -8.49 -2.67
CA TYR A 298 -7.25 -9.06 -1.33
C TYR A 298 -8.55 -9.63 -0.75
N ILE A 299 -8.46 -10.58 0.17
CA ILE A 299 -9.58 -11.09 0.99
C ILE A 299 -9.25 -11.11 2.47
#